data_AF-A0A1X2GF13-F1
#
_entry.id   AF-A0A1X2GF13-F1
#
_cell.length_a   1.000
_cell.length_b   1.000
_cell.length_c   1.000
_cell.angle_alpha   90.00
_cell.angle_beta   90.00
_cell.angle_gamma   90.00
#
_symmetry.space_group_name_H-M   'P 1'
#
loop_
_entity.id
_entity.type
_entity.pdbx_description
1 polymer ?
#
loop_
_entity_poly.entity_id
_entity_poly.type
_entity_poly.pdbx_seq_one_letter_code
_entity_poly.pdbx_strand_id
1 'polypeptide(L)'
;MLPTPSDNYFFDLLNQSPATTSQLPVLATAERTIKVFPDCIYHSYKSLGLAFCFTAITKPINECDPNDPVLRLNAIDIYNGTTKDGFQTYQGDLPLPCGVTPAMQAHELVSLLGEPNRKGGGGRVPCWIDYKFERGGGLMIQLHGIDWEDRTMGWSSLVLYQ
;
A
#
# COMPACT_ATOMS: atom_id res chain seq x y z
N MET A 1 9.92 -11.05 -12.16
CA MET A 1 8.80 -10.08 -12.06
C MET A 1 7.60 -10.88 -11.61
N LEU A 2 6.72 -10.29 -10.82
CA LEU A 2 5.51 -10.96 -10.35
C LEU A 2 4.42 -10.89 -11.43
N PRO A 3 3.59 -11.94 -11.57
CA PRO A 3 2.33 -11.83 -12.30
C PRO A 3 1.51 -10.67 -11.76
N THR A 4 0.87 -9.92 -12.65
CA THR A 4 0.03 -8.80 -12.25
C THR A 4 -1.23 -9.35 -11.56
N PRO A 5 -1.58 -8.90 -10.33
CA PRO A 5 -2.73 -9.44 -9.59
C PRO A 5 -4.04 -8.84 -10.11
N SER A 6 -4.39 -9.09 -11.37
CA SER A 6 -5.54 -8.48 -12.05
C SER A 6 -6.91 -8.88 -11.49
N ASP A 7 -6.97 -9.92 -10.66
CA ASP A 7 -8.19 -10.33 -9.97
C ASP A 7 -8.24 -9.80 -8.52
N ASN A 8 -7.24 -9.01 -8.11
CA ASN A 8 -7.20 -8.42 -6.78
C ASN A 8 -7.92 -7.07 -6.76
N TYR A 9 -8.85 -6.96 -5.83
CA TYR A 9 -9.68 -5.78 -5.67
C TYR A 9 -8.89 -4.47 -5.47
N PHE A 10 -7.81 -4.47 -4.67
CA PHE A 10 -6.99 -3.26 -4.47
C PHE A 10 -6.25 -2.85 -5.74
N PHE A 11 -5.83 -3.84 -6.54
CA PHE A 11 -5.16 -3.57 -7.81
C PHE A 11 -6.10 -2.89 -8.81
N ASP A 12 -7.36 -3.29 -8.86
CA ASP A 12 -8.38 -2.68 -9.73
C ASP A 12 -8.71 -1.22 -9.37
N LEU A 13 -8.44 -0.81 -8.13
CA LEU A 13 -8.59 0.58 -7.70
C LEU A 13 -7.47 1.49 -8.21
N LEU A 14 -6.30 0.93 -8.56
CA LEU A 14 -5.21 1.75 -9.09
C LEU A 14 -5.69 2.46 -10.36
N ASN A 15 -5.20 3.68 -10.56
CA ASN A 15 -5.62 4.58 -11.62
C ASN A 15 -7.10 5.02 -11.57
N GLN A 16 -7.84 4.73 -10.50
CA GLN A 16 -9.20 5.24 -10.33
C GLN A 16 -9.20 6.63 -9.67
N SER A 17 -10.30 7.36 -9.86
CA SER A 17 -10.49 8.67 -9.21
C SER A 17 -10.89 8.52 -7.74
N PRO A 18 -10.73 9.58 -6.91
CA PRO A 18 -11.18 9.57 -5.53
C PRO A 18 -12.66 9.18 -5.38
N ALA A 19 -13.52 9.65 -6.28
CA ALA A 19 -14.96 9.35 -6.26
C ALA A 19 -15.25 7.85 -6.37
N THR A 20 -14.50 7.12 -7.21
CA THR A 20 -14.61 5.66 -7.33
C THR A 20 -14.14 4.97 -6.06
N THR A 21 -12.97 5.37 -5.53
CA THR A 21 -12.40 4.74 -4.33
C THR A 21 -13.24 4.94 -3.08
N SER A 22 -13.96 6.07 -2.96
CA SER A 22 -14.84 6.33 -1.83
C SER A 22 -16.12 5.49 -1.80
N GLN A 23 -16.42 4.72 -2.86
CA GLN A 23 -17.59 3.83 -2.90
C GLN A 23 -17.37 2.50 -2.18
N LEU A 24 -16.16 2.28 -1.64
CA LEU A 24 -15.87 1.10 -0.84
C LEU A 24 -16.79 1.02 0.38
N PRO A 25 -17.58 -0.06 0.54
CA PRO A 25 -18.47 -0.20 1.68
C PRO A 25 -17.74 -0.05 3.02
N VAL A 26 -16.52 -0.59 3.10
CA VAL A 26 -15.67 -0.50 4.31
C VAL A 26 -15.26 0.94 4.62
N LEU A 27 -15.16 1.82 3.63
CA LEU A 27 -14.78 3.23 3.83
C LEU A 27 -15.98 4.12 4.20
N ALA A 28 -17.21 3.71 3.89
CA ALA A 28 -18.40 4.56 3.98
C ALA A 28 -18.66 5.11 5.41
N THR A 29 -18.26 4.37 6.43
CA THR A 29 -18.42 4.76 7.85
C THR A 29 -17.11 5.14 8.52
N ALA A 30 -15.98 5.08 7.80
CA ALA A 30 -14.66 5.31 8.38
C ALA A 30 -14.28 6.79 8.31
N GLU A 31 -13.65 7.27 9.39
CA GLU A 31 -13.13 8.64 9.43
C GLU A 31 -11.97 8.78 8.44
N ARG A 32 -12.10 9.77 7.55
CA ARG A 32 -11.11 10.09 6.52
C ARG A 32 -10.32 11.33 6.91
N THR A 33 -9.00 11.21 7.04
CA THR A 33 -8.08 12.34 7.14
C THR A 33 -7.45 12.62 5.78
N ILE A 34 -7.37 13.89 5.38
CA ILE A 34 -6.73 14.30 4.12
C ILE A 34 -5.44 15.05 4.42
N LYS A 35 -4.36 14.71 3.72
CA LYS A 35 -3.10 15.45 3.72
C LYS A 35 -2.65 15.75 2.29
N VAL A 36 -2.27 16.99 2.04
CA VAL A 36 -1.78 17.45 0.73
C VAL A 36 -0.28 17.66 0.82
N PHE A 37 0.44 17.12 -0.15
CA PHE A 37 1.88 17.27 -0.35
C PHE A 37 2.15 17.93 -1.72
N PRO A 38 3.39 18.40 -1.98
CA PRO A 38 3.74 19.04 -3.25
C PRO A 38 3.59 18.17 -4.49
N ASP A 39 3.48 16.85 -4.35
CA ASP A 39 3.39 15.87 -5.43
C ASP A 39 2.18 14.93 -5.35
N CYS A 40 1.49 14.86 -4.20
CA CYS A 40 0.39 13.92 -3.99
C CYS A 40 -0.63 14.39 -2.94
N ILE A 41 -1.80 13.74 -2.92
CA ILE A 41 -2.82 13.89 -1.90
C ILE A 41 -3.11 12.53 -1.28
N TYR A 42 -3.03 12.45 0.04
CA TYR A 42 -3.33 11.26 0.81
C TYR A 42 -4.74 11.32 1.40
N HIS A 43 -5.53 10.27 1.17
CA HIS A 43 -6.74 9.96 1.93
C HIS A 43 -6.44 8.80 2.88
N SER A 44 -6.33 9.10 4.18
CA SER A 44 -6.01 8.12 5.22
C SER A 44 -7.25 7.71 6.00
N TYR A 45 -7.46 6.41 6.14
CA TYR A 45 -8.50 5.78 6.95
C TYR A 45 -7.82 4.97 8.05
N LYS A 46 -7.37 5.69 9.09
CA LYS A 46 -6.46 5.14 10.09
C LYS A 46 -7.04 3.97 10.88
N SER A 47 -8.32 4.04 11.24
CA SER A 47 -9.04 2.95 11.92
C SER A 47 -9.11 1.67 11.09
N LEU A 48 -8.98 1.79 9.76
CA LEU A 48 -9.00 0.65 8.83
C LEU A 48 -7.60 0.20 8.41
N GLY A 49 -6.53 0.89 8.79
CA GLY A 49 -5.18 0.55 8.33
C GLY A 49 -4.98 0.74 6.82
N LEU A 50 -5.63 1.75 6.21
CA LEU A 50 -5.51 2.05 4.79
C LEU A 50 -5.14 3.52 4.54
N ALA A 51 -4.25 3.77 3.58
CA ALA A 51 -4.07 5.09 2.99
C ALA A 51 -4.03 5.01 1.47
N PHE A 52 -4.65 5.97 0.81
CA PHE A 52 -4.73 6.10 -0.64
C PHE A 52 -3.95 7.33 -1.08
N CYS A 53 -2.95 7.14 -1.93
CA CYS A 53 -2.11 8.20 -2.46
C CYS A 53 -2.54 8.54 -3.89
N PHE A 54 -3.01 9.75 -4.10
CA PHE A 54 -3.45 10.25 -5.39
C PHE A 54 -2.44 11.23 -5.99
N THR A 55 -2.23 11.12 -7.29
CA THR A 55 -1.46 12.07 -8.10
C THR A 55 -2.35 12.70 -9.17
N ALA A 56 -1.98 13.89 -9.65
CA ALA A 56 -2.74 14.59 -10.68
C ALA A 56 -2.19 14.27 -12.07
N ILE A 57 -3.08 14.03 -13.05
CA ILE A 57 -2.67 13.68 -14.42
C ILE A 57 -2.61 14.86 -15.39
N THR A 58 -3.38 15.92 -15.18
CA THR A 58 -3.52 17.01 -16.16
C THR A 58 -3.19 18.41 -15.65
N LYS A 59 -3.03 18.58 -14.34
CA LYS A 59 -2.65 19.85 -13.71
C LYS A 59 -1.78 19.63 -12.46
N PRO A 60 -1.07 20.65 -11.98
CA PRO A 60 -0.30 20.55 -10.74
C PRO A 60 -1.16 20.16 -9.53
N ILE A 61 -0.61 19.35 -8.62
CA ILE A 61 -1.35 18.84 -7.46
C ILE A 61 -1.80 19.94 -6.50
N ASN A 62 -1.03 21.02 -6.38
CA ASN A 62 -1.35 22.18 -5.54
C ASN A 62 -2.55 23.00 -6.05
N GLU A 63 -3.03 22.72 -7.26
CA GLU A 63 -4.24 23.30 -7.86
C GLU A 63 -5.44 22.32 -7.83
N CYS A 64 -5.27 21.12 -7.25
CA CYS A 64 -6.32 20.10 -7.16
C CYS A 64 -7.08 20.21 -5.83
N ASP A 65 -8.41 20.06 -5.89
CA ASP A 65 -9.19 19.67 -4.71
C ASP A 65 -8.92 18.19 -4.38
N PRO A 66 -8.94 17.76 -3.11
CA PRO A 66 -8.75 16.35 -2.75
C PRO A 66 -9.71 15.36 -3.43
N ASN A 67 -10.87 15.80 -3.93
CA ASN A 67 -11.82 14.96 -4.65
C ASN A 67 -11.87 15.27 -6.16
N ASP A 68 -10.87 15.99 -6.68
CA ASP A 68 -10.83 16.39 -8.08
C ASP A 68 -10.81 15.18 -9.02
N PRO A 69 -11.67 15.14 -10.06
CA PRO A 69 -11.73 14.02 -11.01
C PRO A 69 -10.45 13.85 -11.85
N VAL A 70 -9.50 14.80 -11.83
CA VAL A 70 -8.18 14.62 -12.46
C VAL A 70 -7.19 13.85 -11.58
N LEU A 71 -7.54 13.53 -10.35
CA LEU A 71 -6.71 12.72 -9.47
C LEU A 71 -6.82 11.23 -9.85
N ARG A 72 -5.70 10.52 -9.78
CA ARG A 72 -5.61 9.08 -10.04
C ARG A 72 -4.91 8.42 -8.87
N LEU A 73 -5.46 7.29 -8.42
CA LEU A 73 -4.87 6.50 -7.35
C LEU A 73 -3.56 5.90 -7.84
N ASN A 74 -2.46 6.36 -7.27
CA ASN A 74 -1.11 5.94 -7.64
C ASN A 74 -0.57 4.84 -6.71
N ALA A 75 -0.93 4.91 -5.42
CA ALA A 75 -0.53 3.90 -4.45
C ALA A 75 -1.56 3.69 -3.34
N ILE A 76 -1.52 2.50 -2.75
CA ILE A 76 -2.32 2.09 -1.60
C ILE A 76 -1.37 1.55 -0.53
N ASP A 77 -1.33 2.21 0.62
CA ASP A 77 -0.65 1.73 1.81
C ASP A 77 -1.62 0.91 2.66
N ILE A 78 -1.23 -0.34 2.97
CA ILE A 78 -1.98 -1.27 3.81
C ILE A 78 -1.12 -1.62 5.02
N TYR A 79 -1.60 -1.34 6.22
CA TYR A 79 -0.84 -1.50 7.46
C TYR A 79 -1.14 -2.82 8.18
N ASN A 80 -0.10 -3.44 8.74
CA ASN A 80 -0.17 -4.68 9.51
C ASN A 80 0.29 -4.47 10.95
N GLY A 81 -0.11 -3.35 11.55
CA GLY A 81 0.23 -3.03 12.94
C GLY A 81 -0.20 -1.61 13.29
N THR A 82 -0.19 -1.32 14.60
CA THR A 82 -0.46 0.03 15.07
C THR A 82 0.77 0.92 14.85
N THR A 83 0.58 2.03 14.13
CA THR A 83 1.64 3.00 13.86
C THR A 83 1.61 4.16 14.85
N LYS A 84 2.74 4.89 14.96
CA LYS A 84 2.83 6.09 15.82
C LYS A 84 1.85 7.20 15.42
N ASP A 85 1.52 7.28 14.13
CA ASP A 85 0.57 8.26 13.59
C ASP A 85 -0.88 7.76 13.58
N GLY A 86 -1.14 6.58 14.17
CA GLY A 86 -2.46 6.12 14.57
C GLY A 86 -3.16 5.17 13.61
N PHE A 87 -2.48 4.71 12.55
CA PHE A 87 -3.03 3.60 11.75
C PHE A 87 -3.13 2.35 12.62
N GLN A 88 -4.19 1.57 12.38
CA GLN A 88 -4.37 0.25 12.95
C GLN A 88 -3.98 -0.82 11.94
N THR A 89 -3.87 -2.07 12.38
CA THR A 89 -3.83 -3.23 11.48
C THR A 89 -5.05 -3.23 10.58
N TYR A 90 -4.87 -3.52 9.30
CA TYR A 90 -5.96 -3.67 8.35
C TYR A 90 -6.99 -4.70 8.84
N GLN A 91 -8.25 -4.27 8.96
CA GLN A 91 -9.35 -5.09 9.49
C GLN A 91 -10.42 -5.42 8.45
N GLY A 92 -10.18 -5.10 7.18
CA GLY A 92 -11.18 -5.37 6.13
C GLY A 92 -11.14 -6.82 5.65
N ASP A 93 -12.25 -7.25 5.06
CA ASP A 93 -12.43 -8.61 4.54
C ASP A 93 -11.83 -8.82 3.13
N LEU A 94 -11.26 -7.77 2.52
CA LEU A 94 -10.71 -7.87 1.17
C LEU A 94 -9.35 -8.56 1.21
N PRO A 95 -9.09 -9.53 0.31
CA PRO A 95 -7.80 -10.21 0.25
C PRO A 95 -6.68 -9.23 -0.13
N LEU A 96 -5.54 -9.36 0.55
CA LEU A 96 -4.35 -8.59 0.21
C LEU A 96 -3.79 -9.02 -1.16
N PRO A 97 -3.06 -8.13 -1.86
CA PRO A 97 -2.45 -8.44 -3.13
C PRO A 97 -1.52 -9.65 -3.06
N CYS A 98 -1.44 -10.40 -4.17
CA CYS A 98 -0.51 -11.53 -4.35
C CYS A 98 -0.63 -12.67 -3.32
N GLY A 99 -1.78 -12.79 -2.64
CA GLY A 99 -2.00 -13.84 -1.64
C GLY A 99 -1.24 -13.63 -0.33
N VAL A 100 -0.70 -12.41 -0.10
CA VAL A 100 -0.05 -12.05 1.16
C VAL A 100 -1.06 -12.16 2.31
N THR A 101 -0.61 -12.59 3.49
CA THR A 101 -1.45 -12.61 4.70
C THR A 101 -0.76 -11.90 5.87
N PRO A 102 -1.53 -11.35 6.83
CA PRO A 102 -0.97 -10.67 8.00
C PRO A 102 0.03 -11.48 8.84
N ALA A 103 -0.11 -12.81 8.84
CA ALA A 103 0.70 -13.70 9.68
C ALA A 103 2.02 -14.15 9.02
N MET A 104 2.22 -13.85 7.72
CA MET A 104 3.42 -14.27 7.00
C MET A 104 4.68 -13.62 7.55
N GLN A 105 5.74 -14.42 7.62
CA GLN A 105 7.09 -13.99 7.93
C GLN A 105 7.86 -13.70 6.64
N ALA A 106 8.98 -12.98 6.75
CA ALA A 106 9.79 -12.54 5.63
C ALA A 106 10.21 -13.68 4.70
N HIS A 107 10.60 -14.83 5.27
CA HIS A 107 10.99 -15.99 4.47
C HIS A 107 9.80 -16.64 3.74
N GLU A 108 8.60 -16.57 4.31
CA GLU A 108 7.37 -17.08 3.69
C GLU A 108 6.93 -16.17 2.53
N LEU A 109 7.07 -14.85 2.70
CA LEU A 109 6.83 -13.88 1.62
C LEU A 109 7.74 -14.15 0.42
N VAL A 110 9.05 -14.36 0.66
CA VAL A 110 10.00 -14.71 -0.41
C VAL A 110 9.70 -16.08 -1.01
N SER A 111 9.27 -17.05 -0.20
CA SER A 111 8.87 -18.37 -0.72
C SER A 111 7.62 -18.31 -1.61
N LEU A 112 6.67 -17.43 -1.27
CA LEU A 112 5.43 -17.21 -2.03
C LEU A 112 5.66 -16.38 -3.30
N LEU A 113 6.37 -15.26 -3.18
CA LEU A 113 6.52 -14.25 -4.23
C LEU A 113 7.80 -14.45 -5.08
N GLY A 114 8.68 -15.34 -4.65
CA GLY A 114 10.02 -15.50 -5.21
C GLY A 114 10.98 -14.39 -4.78
N GLU A 115 12.10 -14.30 -5.49
CA GLU A 115 13.15 -13.32 -5.21
C GLU A 115 12.69 -11.88 -5.52
N PRO A 116 12.88 -10.93 -4.58
CA PRO A 116 12.50 -9.55 -4.80
C PRO A 116 13.37 -8.87 -5.85
N ASN A 117 12.81 -7.91 -6.57
CA ASN A 117 13.54 -7.12 -7.55
C ASN A 117 14.53 -6.16 -6.87
N ARG A 118 14.14 -5.62 -5.72
CA ARG A 118 15.00 -4.77 -4.88
C ARG A 118 14.78 -5.13 -3.42
N LYS A 119 15.81 -4.92 -2.63
CA LYS A 119 15.74 -5.00 -1.16
C LYS A 119 16.62 -3.90 -0.57
N GLY A 120 16.30 -3.47 0.64
CA GLY A 120 17.09 -2.46 1.31
C GLY A 120 16.77 -2.32 2.79
N GLY A 121 17.48 -1.40 3.43
CA GLY A 121 17.46 -1.26 4.88
C GLY A 121 18.39 -2.25 5.58
N GLY A 122 18.09 -2.54 6.84
CA GLY A 122 18.93 -3.31 7.73
C GLY A 122 19.84 -2.45 8.62
N GLY A 123 20.21 -2.98 9.77
CA GLY A 123 21.03 -2.31 10.79
C GLY A 123 20.31 -1.18 11.52
N ARG A 124 20.08 -0.03 10.86
CA ARG A 124 19.48 1.17 11.50
C ARG A 124 18.04 1.45 11.08
N VAL A 125 17.62 0.92 9.94
CA VAL A 125 16.28 1.12 9.40
C VAL A 125 15.65 -0.23 9.08
N PRO A 126 14.32 -0.37 9.17
CA PRO A 126 13.66 -1.64 8.90
C PRO A 126 13.99 -2.15 7.49
N CYS A 127 14.09 -3.47 7.38
CA CYS A 127 14.26 -4.16 6.11
C CYS A 127 13.01 -3.96 5.24
N TRP A 128 13.20 -3.87 3.93
CA TRP A 128 12.11 -3.83 2.97
C TRP A 128 12.48 -4.58 1.69
N ILE A 129 11.45 -5.11 1.04
CA ILE A 129 11.54 -5.82 -0.24
C ILE A 129 10.55 -5.21 -1.22
N ASP A 130 10.92 -5.20 -2.50
CA ASP A 130 10.13 -4.59 -3.57
C ASP A 130 10.09 -5.52 -4.78
N TYR A 131 8.88 -5.71 -5.31
CA TYR A 131 8.57 -6.55 -6.45
C TYR A 131 7.92 -5.73 -7.54
N LYS A 132 8.35 -5.94 -8.78
CA LYS A 132 7.74 -5.32 -9.96
C LYS A 132 6.76 -6.28 -10.61
N PHE A 133 5.60 -5.76 -11.01
CA PHE A 133 4.67 -6.51 -11.84
C PHE A 133 5.05 -6.46 -13.32
N GLU A 134 4.66 -7.50 -14.06
CA GLU A 134 4.90 -7.60 -15.51
C GLU A 134 4.26 -6.45 -16.31
N ARG A 135 3.14 -5.89 -15.85
CA ARG A 135 2.37 -4.85 -16.56
C ARG A 135 2.60 -3.43 -16.03
N GLY A 136 3.65 -3.22 -15.24
CA GLY A 136 3.93 -1.94 -14.58
C GLY A 136 3.43 -1.91 -13.14
N GLY A 137 3.97 -0.97 -12.35
CA GLY A 137 3.76 -0.93 -10.92
C GLY A 137 4.47 -2.04 -10.14
N GLY A 138 4.04 -2.22 -8.90
CA GLY A 138 4.67 -3.19 -8.02
C GLY A 138 4.07 -3.26 -6.62
N LEU A 139 4.78 -4.02 -5.79
CA LEU A 139 4.49 -4.30 -4.40
C LEU A 139 5.74 -4.07 -3.57
N MET A 140 5.72 -3.08 -2.70
CA MET A 140 6.75 -2.91 -1.68
C MET A 140 6.23 -3.42 -0.34
N ILE A 141 7.02 -4.20 0.38
CA ILE A 141 6.69 -4.71 1.72
C ILE A 141 7.76 -4.24 2.68
N GLN A 142 7.34 -3.54 3.73
CA GLN A 142 8.20 -3.17 4.85
C GLN A 142 8.11 -4.22 5.94
N LEU A 143 9.27 -4.67 6.43
CA LEU A 143 9.42 -5.70 7.44
C LEU A 143 9.57 -5.08 8.84
N HIS A 144 9.26 -5.83 9.89
CA HIS A 144 9.36 -5.32 11.27
C HIS A 144 10.81 -5.14 11.75
N GLY A 145 11.71 -5.99 11.29
CA GLY A 145 13.07 -6.10 11.79
C GLY A 145 14.11 -5.37 10.95
N ILE A 146 15.32 -5.34 11.49
CA ILE A 146 16.51 -4.69 10.93
C ILE A 146 17.60 -5.72 10.57
N ASP A 147 17.33 -7.00 10.80
CA ASP A 147 18.27 -8.09 10.57
C ASP A 147 17.74 -8.98 9.45
N TRP A 148 18.55 -9.17 8.41
CA TRP A 148 18.20 -10.03 7.28
C TRP A 148 18.27 -11.51 7.62
N GLU A 149 18.98 -11.86 8.70
CA GLU A 149 19.10 -13.24 9.18
C GLU A 149 17.93 -13.66 10.08
N ASP A 150 17.09 -12.71 10.51
CA ASP A 150 15.87 -13.02 11.26
C ASP A 150 14.78 -13.59 10.33
N ARG A 151 14.70 -14.91 10.31
CA ARG A 151 13.69 -15.64 9.53
C ARG A 151 12.28 -15.45 10.07
N THR A 152 12.13 -15.06 11.34
CA THR A 152 10.84 -14.92 12.02
C THR A 152 10.24 -13.53 11.92
N MET A 153 10.96 -12.61 11.27
CA MET A 153 10.55 -11.25 11.05
C MET A 153 9.24 -11.18 10.25
N GLY A 154 8.16 -10.68 10.88
CA GLY A 154 6.92 -10.34 10.18
C GLY A 154 7.03 -9.05 9.35
N TRP A 155 5.90 -8.58 8.82
CA TRP A 155 5.82 -7.36 8.03
C TRP A 155 4.88 -6.31 8.63
N SER A 156 5.23 -5.04 8.47
CA SER A 156 4.52 -3.91 9.08
C SER A 156 3.57 -3.18 8.15
N SER A 157 3.90 -3.14 6.85
CA SER A 157 3.07 -2.49 5.85
C SER A 157 3.40 -2.99 4.45
N LEU A 158 2.45 -2.82 3.56
CA LEU A 158 2.52 -3.14 2.14
C LEU A 158 2.07 -1.92 1.36
N VAL A 159 2.79 -1.59 0.29
CA VAL A 159 2.47 -0.53 -0.64
C VAL A 159 2.26 -1.14 -2.01
N LEU A 160 1.01 -1.09 -2.49
CA LEU A 160 0.65 -1.47 -3.86
C LEU A 160 0.69 -0.20 -4.71
N TYR A 161 1.44 -0.18 -5.81
CA TYR A 161 1.64 1.03 -6.61
C TYR A 161 1.63 0.78 -8.11
N GLN A 162 1.42 1.85 -8.88
CA GLN A 162 1.45 1.88 -10.35
C GLN A 162 2.78 2.36 -10.92
#